data_AF-A0A090VR55-F1
#
_entry.id   AF-A0A090VR55-F1
#
_cell.length_a   1.000
_cell.length_b   1.000
_cell.length_c   1.000
_cell.angle_alpha   90.00
_cell.angle_beta   90.00
_cell.angle_gamma   90.00
#
_symmetry.space_group_name_H-M   'P 1'
#
loop_
_entity.id
_entity.type
_entity.pdbx_description
1 polymer ?
#
loop_
_entity_poly.entity_id
_entity_poly.type
_entity_poly.pdbx_seq_one_letter_code
_entity_poly.pdbx_strand_id
1 'polypeptide(L)' 'MHTQGTGIGLNIVKSHLENLGGTIVFKSEEGKGSTFTLTLPNKAVIL' A
#
# COMPACT_ATOMS: atom_id res chain seq x y z
N MET A 1 -18.82 -14.75 -12.01
CA MET A 1 -18.03 -15.36 -10.91
C MET A 1 -17.24 -14.24 -10.26
N HIS A 2 -17.70 -13.72 -9.12
CA HIS A 2 -17.00 -12.65 -8.41
C HIS A 2 -15.88 -13.32 -7.61
N THR A 3 -14.62 -13.17 -8.02
CA THR A 3 -13.49 -13.55 -7.18
C THR A 3 -13.46 -12.58 -6.01
N GLN A 4 -14.13 -12.92 -4.92
CA GLN A 4 -14.04 -12.17 -3.68
C GLN A 4 -12.58 -12.21 -3.25
N GLY A 5 -11.89 -11.07 -3.37
CA GLY A 5 -10.55 -10.93 -2.83
C GLY A 5 -10.60 -11.27 -1.35
N THR A 6 -9.65 -12.08 -0.88
CA THR A 6 -9.57 -12.51 0.53
C THR A 6 -9.20 -11.36 1.49
N GLY A 7 -9.15 -10.11 1.01
CA GLY A 7 -8.70 -8.95 1.78
C GLY A 7 -7.20 -8.95 2.10
N ILE A 8 -6.44 -9.96 1.65
CA ILE A 8 -5.03 -10.12 2.04
C ILE A 8 -4.09 -9.17 1.31
N GLY A 9 -4.45 -8.67 0.13
CA GLY A 9 -3.54 -7.92 -0.74
C GLY A 9 -2.95 -6.67 -0.07
N LEU A 10 -3.78 -5.86 0.58
CA LEU A 10 -3.31 -4.65 1.27
C LEU A 10 -2.49 -4.95 2.52
N ASN A 11 -2.78 -6.04 3.24
CA ASN A 11 -1.96 -6.48 4.37
C ASN A 11 -0.56 -6.90 3.91
N ILE A 12 -0.47 -7.61 2.77
CA ILE A 12 0.82 -7.98 2.17
C ILE A 12 1.61 -6.71 1.80
N VAL A 13 0.98 -5.76 1.11
CA VAL A 13 1.61 -4.49 0.73
C VAL A 13 2.11 -3.71 1.95
N LYS A 14 1.27 -3.61 3.00
CA LYS A 14 1.63 -2.91 4.24
C LYS A 14 2.87 -3.53 4.90
N SER A 15 2.90 -4.85 5.07
CA SER A 15 4.04 -5.54 5.68
C SER A 15 5.34 -5.35 4.88
N HIS A 16 5.27 -5.38 3.54
CA HIS A 16 6.45 -5.12 2.71
C HIS A 16 6.94 -3.68 2.83
N LEU A 17 6.03 -2.70 2.84
CA LEU A 17 6.39 -1.30 3.02
C LEU A 17 7.01 -1.03 4.39
N GLU A 18 6.45 -1.60 5.46
CA GLU A 18 7.01 -1.47 6.82
C GLU A 18 8.45 -2.00 6.88
N ASN A 19 8.73 -3.15 6.24
CA ASN A 19 10.08 -3.71 6.16
C ASN A 19 11.05 -2.81 5.38
N LEU A 20 10.55 -2.05 4.39
CA LEU A 20 11.33 -1.09 3.60
C LEU A 20 11.40 0.30 4.27
N GLY A 21 10.86 0.47 5.48
CA GLY A 21 10.77 1.77 6.15
C GLY A 21 9.82 2.76 5.46
N GLY A 22 8.93 2.25 4.61
CA GLY A 22 7.89 3.00 3.93
C GLY A 22 6.56 3.00 4.66
N THR A 23 5.58 3.69 4.09
CA THR A 23 4.22 3.81 4.62
C THR A 23 3.18 3.74 3.51
N ILE A 24 1.95 3.37 3.85
CA ILE A 24 0.78 3.41 2.96
C ILE A 24 -0.39 4.10 3.66
N VAL A 25 -1.08 4.96 2.93
CA VAL A 25 -2.34 5.58 3.35
C VAL A 25 -3.37 5.44 2.23
N PHE A 26 -4.65 5.47 2.56
CA PHE A 26 -5.71 5.47 1.56
C PHE A 26 -6.79 6.49 1.89
N LYS A 27 -7.44 7.00 0.84
CA LYS A 27 -8.65 7.81 0.92
C LYS A 27 -9.66 7.21 -0.04
N SER A 28 -10.88 6.99 0.42
CA SER A 28 -11.96 6.44 -0.38
C SER A 28 -13.20 7.31 -0.22
N GLU A 29 -13.90 7.51 -1.32
CA GLU A 29 -15.21 8.14 -1.33
C GLU A 29 -16.16 7.32 -2.21
N GLU A 30 -17.32 6.96 -1.66
CA GLU A 30 -18.32 6.16 -2.35
C GLU A 30 -18.74 6.83 -3.67
N GLY A 31 -18.82 6.06 -4.74
CA GLY A 31 -19.13 6.58 -6.07
C GLY A 31 -18.02 7.39 -6.75
N LYS A 32 -16.92 7.74 -6.05
CA LYS A 32 -15.73 8.39 -6.64
C LYS A 32 -14.50 7.50 -6.71
N GLY A 33 -14.49 6.43 -5.92
CA GLY A 33 -13.41 5.44 -5.90
C GLY A 33 -12.42 5.66 -4.76
N SER A 34 -11.24 5.04 -4.89
CA SER A 34 -10.23 4.97 -3.83
C SER A 34 -8.87 5.36 -4.36
N THR A 35 -8.16 6.19 -3.59
CA THR A 35 -6.76 6.56 -3.83
C THR A 35 -5.89 5.95 -2.75
N PHE A 36 -4.85 5.23 -3.16
CA PHE A 36 -3.82 4.68 -2.28
C PHE A 36 -2.52 5.43 -2.53
N THR A 37 -1.87 5.89 -1.46
CA THR A 37 -0.62 6.63 -1.53
C THR A 37 0.45 5.88 -0.75
N LEU A 38 1.55 5.55 -1.42
CA LEU A 38 2.69 4.84 -0.87
C LEU A 38 3.87 5.80 -0.75
N THR A 39 4.60 5.73 0.36
CA THR A 39 5.84 6.49 0.58
C THR A 39 6.96 5.51 0.86
N LEU A 40 8.12 5.70 0.23
CA LEU A 40 9.31 4.88 0.44
C LEU A 40 10.54 5.76 0.65
N PRO A 41 11.47 5.39 1.55
CA PRO A 41 12.74 6.07 1.67
C PRO A 41 13.55 5.96 0.37
N ASN A 42 13.88 7.09 -0.25
CA ASN A 42 14.74 7.15 -1.43
C ASN A 42 16.16 7.59 -1.04
N LYS A 43 16.80 6.83 -0.17
CA LYS A 43 18.21 7.06 0.21
C LYS A 43 19.06 5.94 -0.37
N ALA A 44 19.85 6.26 -1.39
CA ALA A 44 20.97 5.40 -1.78
C ALA A 44 22.04 5.51 -0.68
N VAL A 45 22.30 4.41 0.03
CA VAL A 45 23.51 4.31 0.88
C VAL A 45 24.66 4.03 -0.07
N ILE A 46 25.43 5.07 -0.40
CA ILE A 46 26.69 4.92 -1.12
C ILE A 46 27.73 4.61 -0.03
N LEU A 47 28.22 3.36 -0.01
CA LEU A 47 29.40 2.95 0.75
C LEU A 47 30.68 3.25 -0.04
#